data_AF-A0A1G1E6L1-F1
#
_entry.id   AF-A0A1G1E6L1-F1
#
_cell.length_a   1.000
_cell.length_b   1.000
_cell.length_c   1.000
_cell.angle_alpha   90.00
_cell.angle_beta   90.00
_cell.angle_gamma   90.00
#
_symmetry.space_group_name_H-M   'P 1'
#
loop_
_entity.id
_entity.type
_entity.pdbx_description
1 polymer ?
#
loop_
_entity_poly.entity_id
_entity_poly.type
_entity_poly.pdbx_seq_one_letter_code
_entity_poly.pdbx_strand_id
1 'polypeptide(L)'
;MDKPRKEPILLNERQNYKLCLNCGFPNRNGDSKCMYCNTSVVEDKGLVSWLSQTYYILRWRWQLKQKRNNLRFSSHISLLKGVGFFFFGALLSGVGAYLLSMAVTEGSFSNGLVALIFLLYGFFTIKTLLFKK
;
A
#
# COMPACT_ATOMS: atom_id res chain seq x y z
N MET A 1 1.09 -12.07 -34.66
CA MET A 1 1.44 -12.74 -33.38
C MET A 1 0.47 -12.21 -32.33
N ASP A 2 -0.72 -12.80 -32.29
CA ASP A 2 -1.81 -12.38 -31.42
C ASP A 2 -1.57 -12.81 -29.98
N LYS A 3 -1.63 -11.85 -29.06
CA LYS A 3 -1.55 -12.09 -27.61
C LYS A 3 -2.69 -13.03 -27.18
N PRO A 4 -2.44 -14.12 -26.45
CA PRO A 4 -3.52 -14.98 -25.99
C PRO A 4 -4.45 -14.21 -25.05
N ARG A 5 -5.72 -14.07 -25.45
CA ARG A 5 -6.80 -13.54 -24.61
C ARG A 5 -6.95 -14.46 -23.41
N LYS A 6 -6.79 -13.91 -22.21
CA LYS A 6 -7.06 -14.64 -20.97
C LYS A 6 -8.57 -14.84 -20.86
N GLU A 7 -9.00 -16.09 -21.01
CA GLU A 7 -10.39 -16.47 -20.80
C GLU A 7 -10.80 -16.23 -19.33
N PRO A 8 -12.03 -15.77 -19.08
CA PRO A 8 -12.54 -15.59 -17.73
C PRO A 8 -12.67 -16.96 -17.07
N ILE A 9 -11.93 -17.17 -15.98
CA ILE A 9 -12.00 -18.39 -15.18
C ILE A 9 -13.41 -18.46 -14.58
N LEU A 10 -14.21 -19.41 -15.07
CA LEU A 10 -15.54 -19.73 -14.54
C LEU A 10 -15.40 -20.12 -13.05
N LEU A 11 -16.01 -19.31 -12.19
CA LEU A 11 -15.92 -19.38 -10.73
C LEU A 11 -16.62 -20.60 -10.09
N ASN A 12 -17.20 -21.52 -10.88
CA ASN A 12 -18.09 -22.58 -10.40
C ASN A 12 -17.63 -24.00 -10.77
N GLU A 13 -16.40 -24.17 -11.27
CA GLU A 13 -15.85 -25.51 -11.47
C GLU A 13 -15.21 -25.96 -10.15
N ARG A 14 -15.69 -27.09 -9.60
CA ARG A 14 -15.22 -27.67 -8.33
C ARG A 14 -13.71 -27.53 -8.24
N GLN A 15 -13.24 -26.72 -7.29
CA GLN A 15 -11.84 -26.32 -7.18
C GLN A 15 -10.96 -27.56 -6.98
N ASN A 16 -10.41 -28.09 -8.08
CA ASN A 16 -9.53 -29.25 -8.09
C ASN A 16 -8.10 -28.89 -7.65
N TYR A 17 -7.96 -27.94 -6.73
CA TYR A 17 -6.68 -27.49 -6.22
C TYR A 17 -6.65 -27.49 -4.68
N LYS A 18 -5.55 -27.97 -4.10
CA LYS A 18 -5.24 -27.87 -2.67
C LYS A 18 -4.28 -26.71 -2.44
N LEU A 19 -4.45 -25.99 -1.34
CA LEU A 19 -3.53 -24.90 -0.97
C LEU A 19 -2.50 -25.40 0.02
N CYS A 20 -1.23 -25.09 -0.25
CA CYS A 20 -0.19 -25.29 0.75
C CYS A 20 -0.34 -24.24 1.86
N LEU A 21 -0.60 -24.67 3.09
CA LEU A 21 -0.74 -23.78 4.26
C LEU A 21 0.59 -23.12 4.67
N ASN A 22 1.72 -23.65 4.22
CA ASN A 22 3.03 -23.07 4.51
C ASN A 22 3.37 -21.88 3.60
N CYS A 23 3.13 -22.00 2.28
CA CYS A 23 3.55 -20.98 1.30
C CYS A 23 2.41 -20.33 0.50
N GLY A 24 1.17 -20.78 0.67
CA GLY A 24 -0.01 -20.27 -0.06
C GLY A 24 -0.09 -20.68 -1.54
N PHE A 25 0.78 -21.59 -1.99
CA PHE A 25 0.81 -22.05 -3.38
C PHE A 25 -0.37 -22.99 -3.69
N PRO A 26 -1.12 -22.78 -4.79
CA PRO A 26 -2.15 -23.70 -5.24
C PRO A 26 -1.52 -24.92 -5.93
N ASN A 27 -1.69 -26.09 -5.33
CA ASN A 27 -1.21 -27.40 -5.78
C ASN A 27 -2.37 -28.22 -6.38
N ARG A 28 -2.09 -29.27 -7.16
CA ARG A 28 -3.16 -30.16 -7.65
C ARG A 28 -3.67 -31.04 -6.51
N ASN A 29 -4.92 -31.49 -6.60
CA ASN A 29 -5.51 -32.37 -5.59
C ASN A 29 -4.79 -33.72 -5.40
N GLY A 30 -4.09 -34.20 -6.43
CA GLY A 30 -3.31 -35.44 -6.36
C GLY A 30 -1.93 -35.30 -5.69
N ASP A 31 -1.46 -34.07 -5.46
CA ASP A 31 -0.11 -33.83 -4.99
C ASP A 31 -0.05 -33.87 -3.45
N SER A 32 0.73 -34.80 -2.90
CA SER A 32 0.95 -34.92 -1.45
C SER A 32 1.96 -33.89 -0.91
N LYS A 33 2.82 -33.35 -1.77
CA LYS A 33 3.84 -32.35 -1.44
C LYS A 33 3.68 -31.09 -2.29
N CYS A 34 3.91 -29.93 -1.68
CA CYS A 34 3.86 -28.65 -2.35
C CYS A 34 4.99 -28.54 -3.37
N MET A 35 4.65 -28.25 -4.64
CA MET A 35 5.65 -28.08 -5.70
C MET A 35 6.65 -26.93 -5.43
N TYR A 36 6.27 -25.94 -4.62
CA TYR A 36 7.12 -24.76 -4.34
C TYR A 36 8.03 -24.92 -3.11
N CYS A 37 7.49 -25.45 -2.00
CA CYS A 37 8.23 -25.53 -0.73
C CYS A 37 8.46 -26.95 -0.22
N ASN A 38 8.05 -27.96 -0.98
CA ASN A 38 8.21 -29.39 -0.70
C ASN A 38 7.62 -29.89 0.63
N THR A 39 6.80 -29.08 1.29
CA THR A 39 6.08 -29.46 2.52
C THR A 39 4.84 -30.28 2.19
N SER A 40 4.39 -31.13 3.13
CA SER A 40 3.16 -31.89 2.98
C SER A 40 1.95 -30.95 2.86
N VAL A 41 1.07 -31.24 1.90
CA VAL A 41 -0.15 -30.47 1.68
C VAL A 41 -1.27 -31.15 2.44
N VAL A 42 -1.65 -30.57 3.58
CA VAL A 42 -2.75 -31.06 4.42
C VAL A 42 -4.07 -30.44 3.96
N GLU A 43 -5.10 -31.27 3.85
CA GLU A 43 -6.41 -30.89 3.36
C GLU A 43 -7.35 -30.66 4.55
N ASP A 44 -7.36 -29.44 5.08
CA ASP A 44 -8.27 -29.09 6.17
C ASP A 44 -9.66 -28.79 5.61
N LYS A 45 -10.63 -29.65 5.92
CA LYS A 45 -12.04 -29.48 5.51
C LYS A 45 -12.80 -28.71 6.59
N GLY A 46 -13.21 -27.47 6.31
CA GLY A 46 -13.98 -26.64 7.23
C GLY A 46 -14.16 -25.18 6.77
N LEU A 47 -15.06 -24.45 7.42
CA LEU A 47 -15.29 -23.02 7.14
C LEU A 47 -14.10 -22.14 7.59
N VAL A 48 -13.49 -22.49 8.72
CA VAL A 48 -12.31 -21.78 9.25
C VAL A 48 -11.09 -22.03 8.36
N SER A 49 -10.92 -23.24 7.82
CA SER A 49 -9.86 -23.53 6.87
C SER A 49 -10.09 -22.82 5.53
N TRP A 50 -11.34 -22.69 5.08
CA TRP A 50 -11.70 -21.91 3.88
C TRP A 50 -11.32 -20.41 4.01
N LEU A 51 -11.58 -19.80 5.16
CA LEU A 51 -11.16 -18.42 5.45
C LEU A 51 -9.63 -18.27 5.42
N SER A 52 -8.93 -19.14 6.13
CA SER A 52 -7.46 -19.16 6.15
C SER A 52 -6.88 -19.35 4.74
N GLN A 53 -7.39 -20.32 3.98
CA GLN A 53 -7.01 -20.58 2.59
C GLN A 53 -7.22 -19.35 1.71
N THR A 54 -8.38 -18.70 1.82
CA THR A 54 -8.70 -17.48 1.06
C THR A 54 -7.74 -16.34 1.42
N TYR A 55 -7.43 -16.17 2.71
CA TYR A 55 -6.44 -15.19 3.18
C TYR A 55 -5.05 -15.46 2.58
N TYR A 56 -4.56 -16.70 2.63
CA TYR A 56 -3.26 -17.06 2.05
C TYR A 56 -3.22 -16.88 0.53
N ILE A 57 -4.30 -17.18 -0.20
CA ILE A 57 -4.40 -16.89 -1.64
C ILE A 57 -4.28 -15.38 -1.89
N LEU A 58 -5.05 -14.57 -1.17
CA LEU A 58 -5.05 -13.12 -1.33
C LEU A 58 -3.68 -12.54 -1.02
N ARG A 59 -3.05 -12.98 0.08
CA ARG A 59 -1.69 -12.58 0.46
C ARG A 59 -0.67 -12.96 -0.61
N TRP A 60 -0.73 -14.18 -1.13
CA TRP A 60 0.19 -14.66 -2.18
C TRP A 60 0.01 -13.88 -3.49
N ARG A 61 -1.24 -13.64 -3.92
CA ARG A 61 -1.55 -12.79 -5.08
C ARG A 61 -1.06 -11.36 -4.87
N TRP A 62 -1.20 -10.83 -3.65
CA TRP A 62 -0.70 -9.50 -3.29
C TRP A 62 0.83 -9.45 -3.34
N GLN A 63 1.54 -10.45 -2.82
CA GLN A 63 3.01 -10.54 -2.88
C GLN A 63 3.52 -10.66 -4.32
N LEU A 64 2.87 -11.46 -5.17
CA LEU A 64 3.21 -11.54 -6.60
C LEU A 64 2.93 -10.24 -7.34
N LYS A 65 1.81 -9.59 -7.03
CA LYS A 65 1.46 -8.28 -7.57
C LYS A 65 2.46 -7.23 -7.10
N GLN A 66 2.89 -7.26 -5.83
CA GLN A 66 3.92 -6.37 -5.31
C GLN A 66 5.29 -6.66 -5.92
N LYS A 67 5.70 -7.90 -6.19
CA LYS A 67 6.98 -8.17 -6.84
C LYS A 67 7.00 -7.65 -8.30
N ARG A 68 5.88 -7.82 -9.02
CA ARG A 68 5.68 -7.25 -10.36
C ARG A 68 5.58 -5.73 -10.32
N ASN A 69 4.89 -5.19 -9.32
CA ASN A 69 4.68 -3.77 -9.17
C ASN A 69 5.88 -3.08 -8.55
N ASN A 70 6.71 -3.64 -7.68
CA ASN A 70 7.87 -2.95 -7.10
C ASN A 70 8.87 -2.50 -8.19
N LEU A 71 8.92 -3.20 -9.32
CA LEU A 71 9.63 -2.77 -10.53
C LEU A 71 9.02 -1.53 -11.20
N ARG A 72 7.73 -1.22 -11.00
CA ARG A 72 6.99 -0.08 -11.57
C ARG A 72 6.50 0.96 -10.54
N PHE A 73 6.35 0.57 -9.28
CA PHE A 73 5.56 1.20 -8.22
C PHE A 73 6.47 1.79 -7.15
N SER A 74 7.76 1.43 -7.14
CA SER A 74 8.81 2.20 -6.44
C SER A 74 8.80 3.67 -6.90
N SER A 75 8.65 3.91 -8.21
CA SER A 75 8.49 5.25 -8.77
C SER A 75 7.18 5.94 -8.33
N HIS A 76 6.04 5.25 -8.43
CA HIS A 76 4.74 5.86 -8.09
C HIS A 76 4.51 6.06 -6.58
N ILE A 77 5.03 5.20 -5.70
CA ILE A 77 4.98 5.43 -4.24
C ILE A 77 5.84 6.63 -3.87
N SER A 78 7.01 6.79 -4.49
CA SER A 78 7.86 7.97 -4.26
C SER A 78 7.13 9.26 -4.66
N LEU A 79 6.46 9.26 -5.81
CA LEU A 79 5.63 10.40 -6.25
C LEU A 79 4.44 10.65 -5.34
N LEU A 80 3.68 9.62 -4.96
CA LEU A 80 2.52 9.76 -4.07
C LEU A 80 2.94 10.27 -2.68
N LYS A 81 4.08 9.79 -2.17
CA LYS A 81 4.69 10.27 -0.93
C LYS A 81 5.09 11.74 -1.07
N GLY A 82 5.69 12.12 -2.19
CA GLY A 82 6.02 13.52 -2.50
C GLY A 82 4.79 14.43 -2.54
N VAL A 83 3.74 14.01 -3.24
CA VAL A 83 2.47 14.73 -3.30
C VAL A 83 1.84 14.87 -1.91
N GLY A 84 1.84 13.82 -1.10
CA GLY A 84 1.35 13.87 0.28
C GLY A 84 2.12 14.86 1.16
N PHE A 85 3.45 14.86 1.09
CA PHE A 85 4.28 15.83 1.83
C PHE A 85 4.09 17.27 1.33
N PHE A 86 3.86 17.47 0.04
CA PHE A 86 3.55 18.79 -0.53
C PHE A 86 2.23 19.34 0.04
N PHE A 87 1.15 18.55 0.03
CA PHE A 87 -0.12 18.96 0.60
C PHE A 87 -0.02 19.23 2.10
N PHE A 88 0.72 18.39 2.84
CA PHE A 88 0.94 18.61 4.27
C PHE A 88 1.70 19.92 4.55
N GLY A 89 2.77 20.19 3.80
CA GLY A 89 3.53 21.44 3.92
C GLY A 89 2.69 22.67 3.54
N ALA A 90 1.90 22.58 2.47
CA ALA A 90 0.99 23.65 2.05
C ALA A 90 -0.08 23.95 3.12
N LEU A 91 -0.63 22.90 3.74
CA LEU A 91 -1.63 23.04 4.80
C LEU A 91 -1.03 23.69 6.05
N LEU A 92 0.17 23.27 6.47
CA LEU A 92 0.87 23.91 7.59
C LEU A 92 1.21 25.37 7.30
N SER A 93 1.65 25.68 6.08
CA SER A 93 1.93 27.07 5.68
C SER A 93 0.66 27.91 5.64
N GLY A 94 -0.45 27.37 5.13
CA GLY A 94 -1.75 28.05 5.11
C GLY A 94 -2.30 28.34 6.51
N VAL A 95 -2.24 27.34 7.42
CA VAL A 95 -2.64 27.51 8.83
C VAL A 95 -1.75 28.54 9.52
N GLY A 96 -0.43 28.49 9.29
CA GLY A 96 0.50 29.48 9.80
C GLY A 96 0.19 30.90 9.32
N ALA A 97 -0.10 31.08 8.03
CA ALA A 97 -0.48 32.38 7.47
C ALA A 97 -1.79 32.91 8.08
N TYR A 98 -2.79 32.04 8.26
CA TYR A 98 -4.06 32.41 8.89
C TYR A 98 -3.85 32.85 10.35
N LEU A 99 -3.09 32.08 11.13
CA LEU A 99 -2.77 32.42 12.52
C LEU A 99 -1.95 33.71 12.60
N LEU A 100 -1.10 34.00 11.60
CA LEU A 100 -0.36 35.25 11.51
C LEU A 100 -1.31 36.44 11.28
N SER A 101 -2.29 36.31 10.38
CA SER A 101 -3.31 37.34 10.15
C SER A 101 -4.12 37.60 11.41
N MET A 102 -4.49 36.56 12.15
CA MET A 102 -5.18 36.68 13.45
C MET A 102 -4.28 37.36 14.49
N ALA A 103 -3.00 36.99 14.56
CA ALA A 103 -2.05 37.61 15.49
C ALA A 103 -1.87 39.11 15.23
N VAL A 104 -1.85 39.53 13.96
CA VAL A 104 -1.74 40.94 13.58
C VAL A 104 -3.01 41.72 13.88
N THR A 105 -4.18 41.13 13.66
CA THR A 105 -5.48 41.80 13.88
C THR A 105 -5.86 41.88 15.36
N GLU A 106 -5.58 40.83 16.13
CA GLU A 106 -5.90 40.75 17.57
C GLU A 106 -4.74 41.20 18.47
N GLY A 107 -3.57 41.51 17.90
CA GLY A 107 -2.37 41.88 18.67
C GLY A 107 -1.82 40.75 19.56
N SER A 108 -2.15 39.49 19.26
CA SER A 108 -1.80 38.34 20.10
C SER A 108 -0.40 37.81 19.78
N PHE A 109 0.55 38.06 20.68
CA PHE A 109 1.95 37.61 20.56
C PHE A 109 2.07 36.08 20.50
N SER A 110 1.25 35.36 21.28
CA SER A 110 1.28 33.89 21.31
C SER A 110 0.88 33.29 19.96
N ASN A 111 -0.19 33.81 19.35
CA ASN A 111 -0.62 33.39 18.02
C ASN A 111 0.44 33.70 16.96
N GLY A 112 1.16 34.82 17.09
CA GLY A 112 2.26 35.18 16.19
C GLY A 112 3.45 34.20 16.28
N LEU A 113 3.82 33.77 17.50
CA LEU A 113 4.91 32.82 17.70
C LEU A 113 4.56 31.45 17.15
N VAL A 114 3.33 30.98 17.41
CA VAL A 114 2.81 29.73 16.84
C VAL A 114 2.76 29.81 15.31
N ALA A 115 2.23 30.90 14.75
CA ALA A 115 2.18 31.13 13.30
C ALA A 115 3.57 31.06 12.64
N LEU A 116 4.59 31.66 13.27
CA LEU A 116 5.95 31.66 12.77
C LEU A 116 6.55 30.24 12.74
N ILE A 117 6.29 29.42 13.76
CA ILE A 117 6.72 28.01 13.79
C ILE A 117 6.05 27.23 12.64
N PHE A 118 4.75 27.39 12.45
CA PHE A 118 4.00 26.71 11.38
C PHE A 118 4.47 27.14 9.98
N LEU A 119 4.73 28.44 9.78
CA LEU A 119 5.25 28.97 8.53
C LEU A 119 6.65 28.46 8.22
N LEU A 120 7.56 28.50 9.20
CA LEU A 120 8.91 27.98 9.03
C LEU A 120 8.87 26.49 8.70
N TYR A 121 8.11 25.70 9.45
CA TYR A 121 8.02 24.27 9.24
C TYR A 121 7.36 23.91 7.89
N GLY A 122 6.28 24.61 7.52
CA GLY A 122 5.63 24.48 6.21
C GLY A 122 6.56 24.86 5.05
N PHE A 123 7.30 25.97 5.18
CA PHE A 123 8.25 26.41 4.17
C PHE A 123 9.43 25.44 4.02
N PHE A 124 10.02 25.00 5.13
CA PHE A 124 11.12 24.04 5.09
C PHE A 124 10.68 22.69 4.52
N THR A 125 9.49 22.18 4.87
CA THR A 125 8.99 20.91 4.32
C THR A 125 8.79 20.97 2.80
N ILE A 126 8.23 22.06 2.27
CA ILE A 126 8.08 22.26 0.82
C ILE A 126 9.45 22.46 0.17
N LYS A 127 10.33 23.28 0.76
CA LYS A 127 11.68 23.53 0.23
C LYS A 127 12.51 22.25 0.15
N THR A 128 12.52 21.43 1.19
CA THR A 128 13.22 20.15 1.19
C THR A 128 12.69 19.21 0.12
N LEU A 129 11.40 19.32 -0.24
CA LEU A 129 10.79 18.52 -1.30
C LEU A 129 11.16 19.00 -2.71
N LEU A 130 11.24 20.32 -2.92
CA LEU A 130 11.61 20.93 -4.21
C LEU A 130 13.12 20.89 -4.49
N PHE A 131 13.95 20.98 -3.45
CA PHE A 131 15.42 21.01 -3.56
C PHE A 131 16.09 19.65 -3.31
N LYS A 132 15.32 18.60 -3.01
CA LYS A 132 15.86 17.22 -3.07
C LYS A 132 16.06 16.86 -4.54
N LYS A 133 17.29 17.00 -5.01
CA LYS A 133 17.77 16.47 -6.29
C LYS A 133 18.24 15.04 -6.11
#